data_AF-T0Z3L2-F1
#
_entry.id   AF-T0Z3L2-F1
#
_cell.length_a   1.000
_cell.length_b   1.000
_cell.length_c   1.000
_cell.angle_alpha   90.00
_cell.angle_beta   90.00
_cell.angle_gamma   90.00
#
_symmetry.space_group_name_H-M   'P 1'
#
loop_
_entity.id
_entity.type
_entity.pdbx_description
1 polymer ?
#
loop_
_entity_poly.entity_id
_entity_poly.type
_entity_poly.pdbx_seq_one_letter_code
_entity_poly.pdbx_strand_id
1 'polypeptide(L)' 'LTTVPGIGLILGYTIASEIRDIHRFESSTKLVGYSGLTPRVIQSGGHDVRAPLSKHGPKYLGWALGDAVTHGAPCLL' A
#
# COMPACT_ATOMS: atom_id res chain seq x y z
N LEU A 1 7.09 0.55 -13.98
CA LEU A 1 6.21 -0.08 -12.96
C LEU A 1 6.05 -1.60 -13.17
N THR A 2 6.20 -2.14 -14.37
CA THR A 2 6.13 -3.58 -14.66
C THR A 2 7.40 -4.38 -14.35
N THR A 3 8.38 -3.77 -13.68
CA THR A 3 9.65 -4.41 -13.31
C THR A 3 9.54 -5.25 -12.03
N VAL A 4 8.44 -5.09 -11.29
CA VAL A 4 8.19 -5.81 -10.04
C VAL A 4 7.32 -7.04 -10.37
N PRO A 5 7.74 -8.26 -9.94
CA PRO A 5 6.93 -9.46 -10.14
C PRO A 5 5.56 -9.31 -9.47
N GLY A 6 4.49 -9.73 -10.16
CA GLY A 6 3.11 -9.57 -9.70
C GLY A 6 2.43 -8.25 -10.08
N ILE A 7 3.17 -7.24 -10.57
CA ILE A 7 2.56 -6.00 -11.07
C ILE A 7 2.38 -6.08 -12.59
N GLY A 8 1.17 -6.43 -13.01
CA GLY A 8 0.74 -6.36 -14.42
C GLY A 8 0.50 -4.93 -14.92
N LEU A 9 0.22 -4.77 -16.21
CA LEU A 9 -0.04 -3.46 -16.82
C LEU A 9 -1.18 -2.70 -16.13
N ILE A 10 -2.31 -3.37 -15.89
CA ILE A 10 -3.50 -2.77 -15.26
C ILE A 10 -3.17 -2.30 -13.84
N LEU A 11 -2.59 -3.17 -13.01
CA LEU A 11 -2.19 -2.84 -11.65
C LEU A 11 -1.16 -1.70 -11.62
N GLY A 12 -0.19 -1.73 -12.54
CA GLY A 12 0.79 -0.67 -12.69
C GLY A 12 0.15 0.69 -13.01
N TYR A 13 -0.81 0.73 -13.94
CA TYR A 13 -1.56 1.95 -14.26
C TYR A 13 -2.42 2.43 -13.09
N THR A 14 -3.09 1.52 -12.38
CA THR A 14 -3.87 1.86 -11.19
C THR A 14 -2.96 2.49 -10.12
N ILE A 15 -1.84 1.86 -9.79
CA ILE A 15 -0.86 2.40 -8.82
C ILE A 15 -0.33 3.76 -9.29
N ALA A 16 0.01 3.91 -10.58
CA ALA A 16 0.47 5.18 -11.14
C ALA A 16 -0.59 6.28 -11.02
N SER A 17 -1.86 5.96 -11.30
CA SER A 17 -2.96 6.92 -11.24
C SER A 17 -3.26 7.40 -9.82
N GLU A 18 -3.09 6.51 -8.83
CA GLU A 18 -3.34 6.81 -7.42
C GLU A 18 -2.20 7.61 -6.78
N ILE A 19 -0.94 7.31 -7.15
CA ILE A 19 0.24 8.04 -6.66
C ILE A 19 0.35 9.40 -7.35
N ARG A 20 0.11 9.44 -8.67
CA ARG A 20 0.23 10.57 -9.60
C ARG A 20 1.65 11.13 -9.74
N ASP A 21 2.23 11.63 -8.65
CA ASP A 21 3.60 12.13 -8.56
C ASP A 21 4.28 11.56 -7.31
N ILE A 22 5.47 10.99 -7.49
CA ILE A 22 6.25 10.40 -6.40
C ILE A 22 6.97 11.48 -5.56
N HIS A 23 7.26 12.65 -6.15
CA HIS A 23 8.00 13.72 -5.50
C HIS A 23 7.19 14.49 -4.44
N ARG A 24 5.86 14.29 -4.39
CA ARG A 24 5.01 14.83 -3.32
C ARG A 24 5.31 14.21 -1.95
N PHE A 25 5.99 13.06 -1.92
CA PHE A 25 6.37 12.37 -0.70
C PHE A 25 7.83 12.62 -0.39
N GLU A 26 8.10 13.19 0.78
CA GLU A 26 9.47 13.45 1.26
C GLU A 26 10.28 12.17 1.51
N SER A 27 9.60 11.04 1.75
CA SER A 27 10.24 9.75 2.03
C SER A 27 9.32 8.60 1.61
N SER A 28 9.93 7.46 1.28
CA SER A 28 9.21 6.20 1.02
C SER A 28 8.32 5.78 2.20
N THR A 29 8.69 6.09 3.44
CA THR A 29 7.85 5.80 4.62
C THR A 29 6.52 6.58 4.57
N LYS A 30 6.53 7.82 4.06
CA LYS A 30 5.30 8.62 3.90
C LYS A 30 4.40 8.05 2.81
N LEU A 31 4.99 7.52 1.73
CA LEU A 31 4.24 6.81 0.70
C LEU A 31 3.57 5.55 1.25
N VAL A 32 4.28 4.75 2.04
CA VAL A 32 3.74 3.53 2.68
C VAL A 32 2.62 3.86 3.67
N GLY A 33 2.77 4.96 4.42
CA GLY A 33 1.69 5.49 5.28
C GLY A 33 0.47 5.95 4.49
N TYR A 34 0.68 6.59 3.33
CA TYR A 34 -0.38 7.03 2.44
C TYR A 34 -1.13 5.88 1.77
N SER A 35 -0.45 4.79 1.43
CA SER A 35 -1.05 3.61 0.80
C SER A 35 -1.85 2.74 1.77
N GLY A 36 -1.88 3.06 3.08
CA GLY A 36 -2.57 2.27 4.10
C GLY A 36 -1.84 0.98 4.48
N LEU A 37 -0.58 0.81 4.06
CA LEU A 37 0.24 -0.37 4.36
C LEU A 37 0.87 -0.34 5.76
N THR A 38 0.59 0.69 6.54
CA THR A 38 1.02 0.80 7.93
C THR A 38 -0.06 0.26 8.88
N PRO A 39 0.34 -0.39 9.99
CA PRO A 39 -0.61 -0.78 11.03
C PRO A 39 -1.29 0.45 11.61
N ARG A 40 -2.59 0.35 11.92
CA ARG A 40 -3.33 1.44 12.54
C ARG A 40 -2.89 1.58 14.00
N VAL A 41 -2.51 2.79 14.39
CA VAL A 41 -2.18 3.12 15.79
C VAL A 41 -3.40 3.77 16.43
N ILE A 42 -3.91 3.17 17.51
CA ILE A 42 -5.00 3.71 18.32
C ILE A 42 -4.41 4.04 19.69
N GLN A 43 -4.14 5.32 19.91
CA GLN A 43 -3.58 5.81 21.17
C GLN A 43 -4.61 6.68 21.91
N SER A 44 -4.87 6.33 23.17
CA SER A 44 -5.56 7.17 24.14
C SER A 44 -4.66 7.28 25.39
N GLY A 45 -4.92 8.23 26.30
CA GLY A 45 -4.03 8.70 27.38
C GLY A 45 -3.50 7.69 28.44
N GLY A 46 -3.38 6.41 28.10
CA GLY A 46 -2.63 5.36 28.78
C GLY A 46 -2.60 4.03 27.99
N HIS A 47 -3.05 3.99 26.74
CA HIS A 47 -3.20 2.77 25.95
C HIS A 47 -2.66 3.00 24.53
N ASP A 48 -1.79 2.10 24.07
CA ASP A 48 -1.30 2.05 22.70
C ASP A 48 -1.65 0.70 22.10
N VAL A 49 -2.57 0.69 21.13
CA VAL A 49 -2.99 -0.51 20.42
C VAL A 49 -2.56 -0.42 18.97
N ARG A 50 -1.77 -1.41 18.53
CA ARG A 50 -1.48 -1.66 17.11
C ARG A 50 -2.56 -2.57 16.54
N ALA A 51 -3.46 -1.97 15.77
CA ALA A 51 -4.55 -2.63 15.08
C ALA A 51 -4.10 -3.10 13.66
N PRO A 52 -4.96 -3.85 12.93
CA PRO A 52 -4.69 -4.25 11.55
C PRO A 52 -4.37 -3.07 10.62
N LEU A 53 -4.02 -3.38 9.36
CA LEU A 53 -3.67 -2.38 8.36
C LEU A 53 -4.65 -1.20 8.35
N SER A 54 -4.06 -0.01 8.26
CA SER A 54 -4.80 1.23 8.17
C SER A 54 -5.72 1.21 6.95
N LYS A 55 -7.00 1.52 7.18
CA LYS A 55 -7.96 1.80 6.09
C LYS A 55 -7.85 3.24 5.58
N HIS A 56 -6.90 4.01 6.11
CA HIS A 56 -6.59 5.36 5.65
C HIS A 56 -5.64 5.26 4.46
N GLY A 57 -6.17 5.54 3.28
CA GLY A 57 -5.46 5.52 2.01
C GLY A 57 -6.43 5.40 0.84
N PRO A 58 -5.96 5.57 -0.40
CA PRO A 58 -6.80 5.38 -1.56
C PRO A 58 -7.22 3.91 -1.68
N LYS A 59 -8.52 3.68 -1.85
CA LYS A 59 -9.12 2.32 -1.85
C LYS A 59 -8.49 1.42 -2.91
N TYR A 60 -8.30 1.95 -4.12
CA TYR A 60 -7.75 1.16 -5.24
C TYR A 60 -6.24 0.94 -5.12
N LEU A 61 -5.51 1.85 -4.46
CA LEU A 61 -4.07 1.66 -4.24
C LEU A 61 -3.80 0.48 -3.31
N GLY A 62 -4.51 0.40 -2.18
CA GLY A 62 -4.37 -0.72 -1.25
C GLY A 62 -4.82 -2.05 -1.86
N TRP A 63 -5.94 -2.05 -2.60
CA TRP A 63 -6.41 -3.23 -3.33
C TRP A 63 -5.40 -3.69 -4.40
N ALA A 64 -4.91 -2.78 -5.24
CA ALA A 64 -3.97 -3.12 -6.32
C ALA A 64 -2.65 -3.68 -5.79
N LEU A 65 -2.19 -3.20 -4.63
CA LEU A 65 -0.99 -3.72 -3.96
C LEU A 65 -1.24 -5.12 -3.37
N GLY A 66 -2.42 -5.36 -2.79
CA GLY A 66 -2.81 -6.69 -2.30
C GLY A 66 -2.93 -7.72 -3.43
N ASP A 67 -3.53 -7.32 -4.55
CA ASP A 67 -3.59 -8.14 -5.76
C ASP A 67 -2.19 -8.40 -6.32
N ALA A 68 -1.32 -7.38 -6.35
CA ALA A 68 0.05 -7.56 -6.85
C ALA A 68 0.84 -8.60 -6.03
N VAL A 69 0.68 -8.62 -4.71
CA VAL A 69 1.30 -9.64 -3.85
C VAL A 69 0.76 -11.04 -4.18
N THR A 70 -0.56 -11.15 -4.35
CA THR A 70 -1.21 -12.43 -4.68
C THR A 70 -0.76 -12.99 -6.02
N HIS A 71 -0.59 -12.14 -7.04
CA HIS A 71 -0.11 -12.54 -8.37
C HIS A 71 1.42 -12.70 -8.45
N GLY A 72 2.17 -12.03 -7.58
CA GLY A 72 3.64 -12.05 -7.54
C GLY A 72 4.22 -13.14 -6.66
N ALA A 73 3.43 -13.71 -5.75
CA ALA A 73 3.82 -14.86 -4.96
C ALA A 73 3.78 -16.12 -5.85
N PRO A 74 4.92 -16.73 -6.22
CA PRO A 74 4.89 -18.09 -6.74
C PRO A 74 4.29 -18.97 -5.63
N CYS A 75 3.26 -19.76 -5.97
CA CYS A 75 2.54 -20.63 -5.05
C CYS A 75 3.37 -21.13 -3.86
N LEU A 76 3.11 -20.56 -2.68
CA LEU A 76 3.32 -21.21 -1.38
C LEU A 76 1.96 -21.30 -0.70
N LEU A 77 1.09 -22.12 -1.29
CA LEU A 77 0.07 -22.91 -0.62
C LEU A 77 0.33 -24.37 -0.99
#